data_AF-A0A7Y0BXX4-F1
#
_entry.id   AF-A0A7Y0BXX4-F1
#
_cell.length_a   1.000
_cell.length_b   1.000
_cell.length_c   1.000
_cell.angle_alpha   90.00
_cell.angle_beta   90.00
_cell.angle_gamma   90.00
#
_symmetry.space_group_name_H-M   'P 1'
#
loop_
_entity.id
_entity.type
_entity.pdbx_description
1 polymer ?
#
loop_
_entity_poly.entity_id
_entity_poly.type
_entity_poly.pdbx_seq_one_letter_code
_entity_poly.pdbx_strand_id
1 'polypeptide(L)' 'MKKSNKFSPEVRERAVRMVQDHRGEYPSLWAAIESIAPKIGCVS' A
#
# COMPACT_ATOMS: atom_id res chain seq x y z
N MET A 1 7.43 21.91 -10.95
CA MET A 1 7.59 21.06 -9.75
C MET A 1 7.52 19.60 -10.16
N LYS A 2 8.66 18.88 -10.23
CA LYS A 2 8.62 17.43 -10.44
C LYS A 2 8.23 16.81 -9.10
N LYS A 3 6.97 16.34 -8.97
CA LYS A 3 6.60 15.44 -7.87
C LYS A 3 7.47 14.21 -8.05
N SER A 4 8.62 14.17 -7.40
CA SER A 4 9.48 13.00 -7.39
C SER A 4 8.61 11.88 -6.83
N ASN A 5 8.24 10.94 -7.70
CA ASN A 5 7.35 9.85 -7.35
C ASN A 5 8.13 9.01 -6.34
N LYS A 6 7.95 9.30 -5.04
CA LYS A 6 8.74 8.79 -3.91
C LYS A 6 8.82 7.26 -3.89
N PHE A 7 7.92 6.60 -4.62
CA PHE A 7 7.86 5.17 -4.80
C PHE A 7 7.91 4.81 -6.29
N SER A 8 8.72 3.81 -6.61
CA SER A 8 8.72 3.19 -7.94
C SER A 8 7.33 2.64 -8.29
N PRO A 9 6.95 2.62 -9.58
CA PRO A 9 5.67 2.07 -10.02
C PRO A 9 5.46 0.63 -9.52
N GLU A 10 6.52 -0.19 -9.50
CA GLU A 10 6.50 -1.56 -8.99
C GLU A 10 6.07 -1.65 -7.52
N VAL A 11 6.51 -0.70 -6.69
CA VAL A 11 6.17 -0.63 -5.26
C VAL A 11 4.68 -0.29 -5.09
N ARG A 12 4.17 0.61 -5.92
CA ARG A 12 2.74 0.98 -5.92
C ARG A 12 1.88 -0.19 -6.37
N GLU A 13 2.24 -0.85 -7.47
CA GLU A 13 1.52 -2.00 -8.00
C GLU A 13 1.49 -3.15 -6.99
N ARG A 14 2.63 -3.41 -6.32
CA ARG A 14 2.72 -4.41 -5.25
C ARG A 14 1.82 -4.06 -4.07
N ALA A 15 1.82 -2.81 -3.61
CA ALA A 15 0.98 -2.35 -2.50
C ALA A 15 -0.50 -2.48 -2.85
N VAL A 16 -0.91 -2.04 -4.04
CA VAL A 16 -2.30 -2.11 -4.52
C VAL A 16 -2.77 -3.55 -4.67
N ARG A 17 -1.92 -4.45 -5.15
CA ARG A 17 -2.26 -5.88 -5.25
C ARG A 17 -2.42 -6.51 -3.86
N MET A 18 -1.53 -6.19 -2.92
CA MET A 18 -1.60 -6.72 -1.56
C MET A 18 -2.86 -6.23 -0.81
N VAL A 19 -3.25 -4.97 -0.99
CA VAL A 19 -4.48 -4.42 -0.37
C VAL A 19 -5.73 -5.09 -0.93
N GLN A 20 -5.76 -5.37 -2.24
CA GLN A 20 -6.89 -6.07 -2.86
C GLN A 20 -7.00 -7.52 -2.40
N ASP A 21 -5.87 -8.23 -2.33
CA ASP A 21 -5.81 -9.63 -1.88
C ASP A 21 -6.29 -9.79 -0.44
N HIS A 22 -5.82 -8.91 0.45
CA HIS A 22 -6.20 -8.93 1.87
C HIS A 22 -7.49 -8.16 2.18
N ARG A 23 -8.21 -7.62 1.18
CA ARG A 23 -9.38 -6.75 1.42
C ARG A 23 -10.47 -7.43 2.24
N GLY A 24 -10.66 -8.74 2.07
CA GLY A 24 -11.65 -9.53 2.80
C GLY A 24 -11.27 -9.86 4.24
N GLU A 25 -9.99 -9.76 4.57
CA GLU A 25 -9.43 -10.13 5.88
C GLU A 25 -9.54 -8.99 6.90
N TYR A 26 -9.82 -7.77 6.44
CA TYR A 26 -9.88 -6.57 7.28
C TYR A 26 -11.28 -5.93 7.25
N PRO A 27 -11.74 -5.38 8.40
CA PRO A 27 -13.06 -4.74 8.50
C PRO A 27 -13.14 -3.42 7.71
N SER A 28 -12.00 -2.85 7.29
CA SER A 28 -11.95 -1.64 6.49
C SER A 28 -10.73 -1.62 5.57
N LEU A 29 -10.84 -0.86 4.48
CA LEU A 29 -9.71 -0.63 3.57
C LEU A 29 -8.53 0.06 4.29
N TRP A 30 -8.84 0.95 5.23
CA TRP A 30 -7.83 1.64 6.02
C TRP A 30 -7.02 0.67 6.89
N ALA A 31 -7.69 -0.27 7.57
CA ALA A 31 -7.02 -1.29 8.38
C ALA A 31 -6.11 -2.22 7.53
N ALA A 32 -6.53 -2.53 6.30
CA ALA A 32 -5.68 -3.25 5.35
C ALA A 32 -4.44 -2.42 4.95
N ILE A 33 -4.62 -1.13 4.65
CA ILE A 33 -3.53 -0.23 4.27
C ILE A 33 -2.53 -0.04 5.41
N GLU A 34 -2.99 0.22 6.65
CA GLU A 34 -2.11 0.36 7.82
C GLU A 34 -1.30 -0.91 8.09
N SER A 35 -1.88 -2.08 7.85
CA SER A 35 -1.18 -3.36 7.99
C SER A 35 -0.18 -3.63 6.87
N ILE A 36 -0.34 -3.00 5.70
CA ILE A 36 0.49 -3.21 4.51
C ILE A 36 1.59 -2.15 4.37
N ALA A 37 1.34 -0.91 4.78
CA ALA A 37 2.30 0.19 4.77
C ALA A 37 3.69 -0.22 5.32
N PRO A 38 3.82 -0.78 6.54
CA PRO A 38 5.12 -1.18 7.08
C PRO A 38 5.76 -2.34 6.28
N LYS A 39 4.98 -3.21 5.63
CA LYS A 39 5.51 -4.30 4.78
C LYS A 39 6.16 -3.80 3.50
N ILE A 40 5.78 -2.61 3.04
CA ILE A 40 6.31 -1.97 1.83
C ILE A 40 7.42 -0.96 2.19
N GLY A 41 7.72 -0.78 3.48
CA GLY A 41 8.65 0.26 3.95
C GLY A 41 8.08 1.66 3.80
N CYS A 42 6.74 1.77 3.73
CA CYS A 42 6.03 3.03 3.70
C CYS A 42 5.50 3.30 5.11
N VAL A 43 5.69 4.51 5.60
CA VAL A 43 4.99 4.97 6.81
C VAL A 43 3.73 5.71 6.36
N SER A 44 2.58 5.36 6.94
CA SER A 44 1.30 6.07 6.77
C SER A 44 1.31 7.38 7.55
#